data_AF-A0A383D128-F1
#
_entry.id   AF-A0A383D128-F1
#
_cell.length_a   1.000
_cell.length_b   1.000
_cell.length_c   1.000
_cell.angle_alpha   90.00
_cell.angle_beta   90.00
_cell.angle_gamma   90.00
#
_symmetry.space_group_name_H-M   'P 1'
#
loop_
_entity.id
_entity.type
_entity.pdbx_description
1 polymer ?
#
loop_
_entity_poly.entity_id
_entity_poly.type
_entity_poly.pdbx_seq_one_letter_code
_entity_poly.pdbx_strand_id
1 'polypeptide(L)'
;MSGTGVVGVTVSQLFRSMFILFVFFDLALSQGYHPFPSVKTSESTQVEFEDFVGSKVCSECHEAIYDKWRQSTHGQAGGTPSEELVIGRFDGQPRHYADATVTPVRDGKGDYRFIVEWLGEKKDIKVDGVVGKGHMVGGGT
;
A
#
# COMPACT_ATOMS: atom_id res chain seq x y z
N MET A 1 4.58 71.81 -24.09
CA MET A 1 5.90 71.14 -23.98
C MET A 1 5.61 69.68 -23.68
N SER A 2 5.89 68.82 -24.65
CA SER A 2 5.44 67.42 -24.75
C SER A 2 6.60 66.49 -24.39
N GLY A 3 6.32 65.34 -23.76
CA GLY A 3 7.34 64.32 -23.50
C GLY A 3 6.88 63.19 -22.56
N THR A 4 5.94 62.36 -22.99
CA THR A 4 5.70 61.04 -22.39
C THR A 4 6.70 60.03 -22.96
N GLY A 5 7.70 59.65 -22.16
CA GLY A 5 8.65 58.60 -22.53
C GLY A 5 8.04 57.22 -22.29
N VAL A 6 7.72 56.50 -23.36
CA VAL A 6 7.38 55.07 -23.28
C VAL A 6 8.69 54.29 -23.25
N VAL A 7 9.04 53.71 -22.11
CA VAL A 7 10.17 52.77 -21.99
C VAL A 7 9.67 51.41 -22.49
N GLY A 8 10.03 51.06 -23.71
CA GLY A 8 9.78 49.73 -24.25
C GLY A 8 10.64 48.68 -23.54
N VAL A 9 10.03 47.84 -22.72
CA VAL A 9 10.69 46.65 -22.17
C VAL A 9 10.75 45.60 -23.29
N THR A 10 11.92 45.44 -23.91
CA THR A 10 12.15 44.33 -24.84
C THR A 10 12.37 43.06 -24.02
N VAL A 11 11.35 42.20 -23.96
CA VAL A 11 11.51 40.84 -23.43
C VAL A 11 12.44 40.10 -24.40
N SER A 12 13.68 39.88 -23.98
CA SER A 12 14.69 39.14 -24.73
C SER A 12 14.13 37.83 -25.26
N GLN A 13 14.39 37.51 -26.54
CA GLN A 13 13.93 36.26 -27.16
C GLN A 13 14.40 35.00 -26.42
N LEU A 14 15.44 35.10 -25.60
CA LEU A 14 15.93 34.03 -24.71
C LEU A 14 14.90 33.64 -23.64
N PHE A 15 14.11 34.58 -23.10
CA PHE A 15 13.06 34.26 -22.11
C PHE A 15 11.85 33.54 -22.72
N ARG A 16 11.58 33.80 -24.01
CA ARG A 16 10.47 33.15 -24.73
C ARG A 16 10.79 31.70 -25.09
N SER A 17 12.04 31.40 -25.44
CA SER A 17 12.50 30.02 -25.71
C SER A 17 12.54 29.14 -24.45
N MET A 18 12.89 29.70 -23.29
CA MET A 18 12.99 28.92 -22.05
C MET A 18 11.61 28.44 -21.56
N PHE A 19 10.56 29.25 -21.72
CA PHE A 19 9.19 28.88 -21.36
C PHE A 19 8.60 27.78 -22.26
N ILE A 20 8.92 27.82 -23.56
CA ILE A 20 8.49 26.79 -24.51
C ILE A 20 9.18 25.45 -24.22
N LEU A 21 10.46 25.46 -23.81
CA LEU A 21 11.18 24.25 -23.45
C LEU A 21 10.59 23.54 -22.21
N PHE A 22 10.12 24.30 -21.21
CA PHE A 22 9.48 23.74 -20.02
C PHE A 22 8.12 23.09 -20.34
N VAL A 23 7.29 23.71 -21.20
CA VAL A 23 5.98 23.16 -21.60
C VAL A 23 6.10 21.86 -22.42
N PHE A 24 7.14 21.72 -23.24
CA PHE A 24 7.39 20.47 -23.98
C PHE A 24 8.00 19.37 -23.12
N PHE A 25 8.71 19.69 -22.03
CA PHE A 25 9.25 18.70 -21.11
C PHE A 25 8.14 18.03 -20.27
N ASP A 26 7.10 18.77 -19.87
CA ASP A 26 5.92 18.23 -19.18
C ASP A 26 5.08 17.29 -20.06
N LEU A 27 4.96 17.56 -21.37
CA LEU A 27 4.22 16.66 -22.29
C LEU A 27 4.95 15.34 -22.55
N ALA A 28 6.29 15.33 -22.53
CA ALA A 28 7.08 14.11 -22.71
C ALA A 28 6.99 13.17 -21.50
N LEU A 29 6.83 13.71 -20.28
CA LEU A 29 6.64 12.92 -19.06
C LEU A 29 5.22 12.35 -18.89
N SER A 30 4.22 12.91 -19.58
CA SER A 30 2.83 12.44 -19.54
C SER A 30 2.59 11.13 -20.33
N GLN A 31 3.51 10.73 -21.21
CA GLN A 31 3.38 9.49 -22.00
C GLN A 31 3.53 8.20 -21.19
N GLY A 32 3.82 8.27 -19.90
CA GLY A 32 3.87 7.12 -18.99
C GLY A 32 2.54 6.78 -18.32
N TYR A 33 1.47 7.55 -18.53
CA TYR A 33 0.19 7.26 -17.89
C TYR A 33 -0.57 6.15 -18.62
N HIS A 34 -0.36 4.91 -18.18
CA HIS A 34 -1.21 3.77 -18.55
C HIS A 34 -2.34 3.67 -17.52
N PRO A 35 -3.57 4.15 -17.81
CA PRO A 35 -4.68 3.92 -16.91
C PRO A 35 -4.88 2.41 -16.76
N PHE A 36 -5.14 1.96 -15.53
CA PHE A 36 -5.54 0.57 -15.31
C PHE A 36 -6.76 0.25 -16.21
N PRO A 37 -6.78 -0.93 -16.85
CA PRO A 37 -7.92 -1.32 -17.65
C PRO A 37 -9.19 -1.27 -16.79
N SER A 38 -10.28 -0.77 -17.37
CA SER A 38 -11.57 -0.70 -16.68
C SER A 38 -11.97 -2.11 -16.23
N VAL A 39 -12.17 -2.29 -14.93
CA VAL A 39 -12.67 -3.54 -14.35
C VAL A 39 -14.03 -3.80 -14.98
N LYS A 40 -14.18 -4.93 -15.69
CA LYS A 40 -15.50 -5.38 -16.12
C LYS A 40 -16.30 -5.66 -14.85
N THR A 41 -17.38 -4.90 -14.63
CA THR A 41 -18.36 -5.18 -13.59
C THR A 41 -19.01 -6.52 -13.90
N SER A 42 -18.42 -7.60 -13.38
CA SER A 42 -19.14 -8.86 -13.19
C SER A 42 -20.26 -8.60 -12.19
N GLU A 43 -21.45 -9.15 -12.41
CA GLU A 43 -22.46 -9.20 -11.35
C GLU A 43 -21.81 -9.79 -10.11
N SER A 44 -21.79 -8.99 -9.04
CA SER A 44 -21.21 -9.36 -7.76
C SER A 44 -22.09 -10.43 -7.14
N THR A 45 -21.70 -11.69 -7.27
CA THR A 45 -22.14 -12.69 -6.29
C THR A 45 -21.44 -12.29 -4.98
N GLN A 46 -22.20 -11.79 -4.01
CA GLN A 46 -21.65 -11.49 -2.69
C GLN A 46 -21.12 -12.80 -2.09
N VAL A 47 -19.81 -12.88 -1.90
CA VAL A 47 -19.14 -14.00 -1.24
C VAL A 47 -18.90 -13.58 0.20
N GLU A 48 -19.54 -14.27 1.13
CA GLU A 48 -19.40 -14.03 2.57
C GLU A 48 -18.33 -14.95 3.16
N PHE A 49 -17.85 -14.65 4.36
CA PHE A 49 -16.83 -15.49 5.02
C PHE A 49 -17.33 -16.92 5.28
N GLU A 50 -18.63 -17.04 5.54
CA GLU A 50 -19.31 -18.31 5.79
C GLU A 50 -19.36 -19.23 4.56
N ASP A 51 -19.15 -18.69 3.34
CA ASP A 51 -19.06 -19.49 2.12
C ASP A 51 -17.75 -20.29 2.04
N PHE A 52 -16.74 -19.92 2.83
CA PHE A 52 -15.45 -20.61 2.87
C PHE A 52 -15.46 -21.78 3.87
N VAL A 53 -15.52 -23.00 3.35
CA VAL A 53 -15.48 -24.24 4.16
C VAL A 53 -14.11 -24.52 4.83
N GLY A 54 -13.07 -23.77 4.46
CA GLY A 54 -11.71 -23.96 4.94
C GLY A 54 -10.98 -25.13 4.24
N SER A 55 -9.67 -24.96 4.01
CA SER A 55 -8.88 -25.92 3.22
C SER A 55 -8.76 -27.32 3.86
N LYS A 56 -8.95 -27.44 5.18
CA LYS A 56 -8.89 -28.71 5.88
C LYS A 56 -10.00 -29.67 5.43
N VAL A 57 -11.20 -29.18 5.12
CA VAL A 57 -12.31 -30.02 4.62
C VAL A 57 -11.90 -30.73 3.32
N CYS A 58 -11.14 -30.06 2.46
CA CYS A 58 -10.66 -30.62 1.21
C CYS A 58 -9.71 -31.83 1.42
N SER A 59 -9.05 -31.94 2.57
CA SER A 59 -8.13 -33.05 2.88
C SER A 59 -8.85 -34.39 2.98
N GLU A 60 -10.15 -34.40 3.27
CA GLU A 60 -10.96 -35.62 3.42
C GLU A 60 -11.05 -36.41 2.10
N CYS A 61 -11.03 -35.73 0.95
CA CYS A 61 -11.04 -36.35 -0.38
C CYS A 61 -9.71 -36.19 -1.13
N HIS A 62 -8.88 -35.22 -0.76
CA HIS A 62 -7.69 -34.82 -1.51
C HIS A 62 -6.42 -34.75 -0.65
N GLU A 63 -6.20 -35.74 0.19
CA GLU A 63 -5.07 -35.84 1.12
C GLU A 63 -3.72 -35.51 0.47
N ALA A 64 -3.37 -36.18 -0.64
CA ALA A 64 -2.06 -36.00 -1.29
C ALA A 64 -1.83 -34.57 -1.83
N ILE A 65 -2.88 -33.88 -2.27
CA ILE A 65 -2.78 -32.49 -2.75
C ILE A 65 -2.72 -31.54 -1.56
N TYR A 66 -3.58 -31.77 -0.57
CA TYR A 66 -3.59 -31.00 0.67
C TYR A 66 -2.24 -31.04 1.39
N ASP A 67 -1.62 -32.21 1.49
CA ASP A 67 -0.32 -32.37 2.14
C ASP A 67 0.81 -31.64 1.43
N LYS A 68 0.80 -31.64 0.09
CA LYS A 68 1.75 -30.84 -0.69
C LYS A 68 1.49 -29.35 -0.51
N TRP A 69 0.23 -28.93 -0.55
CA TRP A 69 -0.16 -27.53 -0.39
C TRP A 69 0.18 -26.99 1.00
N ARG A 70 -0.17 -27.69 2.09
CA ARG A 70 0.03 -27.21 3.47
C ARG A 70 1.50 -27.02 3.84
N GLN A 71 2.40 -27.71 3.14
CA GLN A 71 3.85 -27.62 3.32
C GLN A 71 4.49 -26.59 2.36
N SER A 72 3.73 -26.09 1.38
CA SER A 72 4.22 -25.08 0.44
C SER A 72 4.27 -23.69 1.08
N THR A 73 5.00 -22.77 0.43
CA THR A 73 5.01 -21.35 0.81
C THR A 73 3.62 -20.74 0.81
N HIS A 74 2.71 -21.15 -0.08
CA HIS A 74 1.32 -20.70 -0.08
C HIS A 74 0.55 -21.20 1.13
N GLY A 75 0.66 -22.48 1.48
CA GLY A 75 -0.01 -23.06 2.65
C GLY A 75 0.51 -22.52 3.98
N GLN A 76 1.72 -21.97 3.98
CA GLN A 76 2.38 -21.36 5.15
C GLN A 76 2.43 -19.83 5.09
N ALA A 77 1.82 -19.20 4.09
CA ALA A 77 2.02 -17.78 3.78
C ALA A 77 1.54 -16.85 4.89
N GLY A 78 0.58 -17.30 5.71
CA GLY A 78 0.03 -16.52 6.79
C GLY A 78 -0.44 -17.37 7.97
N GLY A 79 -1.06 -16.72 8.93
CA GLY A 79 -1.58 -17.36 10.14
C GLY A 79 -1.86 -16.37 11.25
N THR A 80 -2.23 -16.90 12.42
CA THR A 80 -2.41 -16.10 13.63
C THR A 80 -1.08 -15.44 14.02
N PRO A 81 -1.07 -14.17 14.46
CA PRO A 81 0.15 -13.50 14.89
C PRO A 81 0.84 -14.24 16.03
N SER A 82 2.14 -14.44 15.87
CA SER A 82 3.02 -15.02 16.88
C SER A 82 4.39 -14.36 16.79
N GLU A 83 5.23 -14.57 17.81
CA GLU A 83 6.59 -14.02 17.83
C GLU A 83 7.45 -14.55 16.67
N GLU A 84 7.19 -15.77 16.19
CA GLU A 84 7.91 -16.33 15.05
C GLU A 84 7.42 -15.78 13.70
N LEU A 85 6.19 -15.28 13.62
CA LEU A 85 5.57 -14.80 12.38
C LEU A 85 5.62 -13.28 12.24
N VAL A 86 5.58 -12.54 13.35
CA VAL A 86 5.62 -11.08 13.34
C VAL A 86 7.07 -10.61 13.27
N ILE A 87 7.52 -10.26 12.07
CA ILE A 87 8.87 -9.71 11.82
C ILE A 87 8.94 -8.22 12.21
N GLY A 88 7.80 -7.52 12.14
CA GLY A 88 7.71 -6.10 12.47
C GLY A 88 8.03 -5.80 13.93
N ARG A 89 8.59 -4.62 14.20
CA ARG A 89 8.89 -4.17 15.58
C ARG A 89 7.62 -3.70 16.28
N PHE A 90 7.23 -4.38 17.36
CA PHE A 90 6.15 -4.00 18.29
C PHE A 90 6.72 -3.57 19.64
N ASP A 91 7.58 -2.56 19.58
CA ASP A 91 8.42 -2.07 20.69
C ASP A 91 7.82 -0.86 21.43
N GLY A 92 6.59 -0.46 21.10
CA GLY A 92 5.92 0.69 21.68
C GLY A 92 6.52 2.05 21.31
N GLN A 93 7.49 2.09 20.40
CA GLN A 93 8.03 3.37 19.92
C GLN A 93 7.05 4.00 18.90
N PRO A 94 6.81 5.31 18.90
CA PRO A 94 5.98 5.94 17.88
C PRO A 94 6.68 5.99 16.50
N ARG A 95 5.93 5.78 15.42
CA ARG A 95 6.33 6.06 14.04
C ARG A 95 5.53 7.26 13.54
N HIS A 96 6.23 8.33 13.16
CA HIS A 96 5.60 9.57 12.72
C HIS A 96 5.51 9.61 11.19
N TYR A 97 4.31 9.87 10.70
CA TYR A 97 3.98 10.13 9.31
C TYR A 97 3.49 11.58 9.18
N ALA A 98 3.28 12.04 7.94
CA ALA A 98 2.88 13.43 7.69
C ALA A 98 1.56 13.82 8.37
N ASP A 99 0.65 12.86 8.53
CA ASP A 99 -0.72 13.06 9.03
C ASP A 99 -1.09 12.16 10.21
N ALA A 100 -0.23 11.21 10.59
CA ALA A 100 -0.52 10.21 11.61
C ALA A 100 0.71 9.89 12.48
N THR A 101 0.44 9.41 13.69
CA THR A 101 1.43 8.69 14.50
C THR A 101 0.93 7.27 14.74
N VAL A 102 1.75 6.28 14.41
CA VAL A 102 1.43 4.85 14.61
C VAL A 102 2.38 4.28 15.64
N THR A 103 1.84 3.72 16.72
CA THR A 103 2.62 3.09 17.80
C THR A 103 2.29 1.59 17.87
N PRO A 104 3.15 0.71 17.34
CA PRO A 104 2.96 -0.73 17.40
C PRO A 104 3.35 -1.25 18.77
N VAL A 105 2.44 -1.95 19.44
CA VAL A 105 2.62 -2.48 20.80
C VAL A 105 2.27 -3.97 20.85
N ARG A 106 3.06 -4.74 21.60
CA ARG A 106 2.64 -6.05 22.10
C ARG A 106 2.10 -5.85 23.51
N ASP A 107 0.83 -6.17 23.72
CA ASP A 107 0.20 -5.96 25.02
C ASP A 107 0.56 -7.06 26.03
N GLY A 108 0.10 -6.93 27.29
CA GLY A 108 0.35 -7.89 28.35
C GLY A 108 -0.29 -9.27 28.15
N LYS A 109 -1.23 -9.41 27.20
CA LYS A 109 -1.82 -10.69 26.78
C LYS A 109 -1.04 -11.33 25.62
N GLY A 110 -0.08 -10.60 25.05
CA GLY A 110 0.71 -11.02 23.90
C GLY A 110 0.11 -10.63 22.56
N ASP A 111 -1.00 -9.88 22.54
CA ASP A 111 -1.63 -9.43 21.30
C ASP A 111 -0.81 -8.30 20.66
N TYR A 112 -0.68 -8.37 19.33
CA TYR A 112 -0.04 -7.33 18.52
C TYR A 112 -1.07 -6.28 18.11
N ARG A 113 -0.78 -5.00 18.35
CA ARG A 113 -1.73 -3.91 18.14
C ARG A 113 -1.05 -2.68 17.56
N PHE A 114 -1.77 -1.94 16.73
CA PHE A 114 -1.37 -0.61 16.27
C PHE A 114 -2.25 0.43 16.96
N ILE A 115 -1.62 1.32 17.72
CA ILE A 115 -2.26 2.51 18.25
C ILE A 115 -2.04 3.63 17.24
N VAL A 116 -3.09 4.02 16.53
CA VAL A 116 -3.04 5.02 15.46
C VAL A 116 -3.67 6.31 15.95
N GLU A 117 -2.90 7.40 15.92
CA GLU A 117 -3.38 8.75 16.18
C GLU A 117 -3.39 9.51 14.86
N TRP A 118 -4.57 9.84 14.34
CA TRP A 118 -4.77 10.47 13.04
C TRP A 118 -5.82 11.58 13.16
N LEU A 119 -5.45 12.81 12.77
CA LEU A 119 -6.31 14.00 12.85
C LEU A 119 -6.95 14.23 14.22
N GLY A 120 -6.24 13.86 15.30
CA GLY A 120 -6.73 13.98 16.68
C GLY A 120 -7.62 12.84 17.17
N GLU A 121 -7.98 11.88 16.30
CA GLU A 121 -8.65 10.65 16.69
C GLU A 121 -7.63 9.55 17.02
N LYS A 122 -7.97 8.72 18.00
CA LYS A 122 -7.15 7.57 18.41
C LYS A 122 -7.90 6.27 18.12
N LYS A 123 -7.26 5.37 17.37
CA LYS A 123 -7.77 4.03 17.07
C LYS A 123 -6.80 2.97 17.55
N ASP A 124 -7.36 1.89 18.06
CA ASP A 124 -6.63 0.74 18.56
C ASP A 124 -7.00 -0.47 17.70
N ILE A 125 -6.06 -0.88 16.85
CA ILE A 125 -6.27 -1.88 15.82
C ILE A 125 -5.50 -3.14 16.20
N LYS A 126 -6.22 -4.22 16.52
CA LYS A 126 -5.61 -5.53 16.74
C LYS A 126 -5.15 -6.12 15.42
N VAL A 127 -3.97 -6.75 15.42
CA VAL A 127 -3.53 -7.61 14.32
C VAL A 127 -4.20 -8.96 14.51
N ASP A 128 -5.08 -9.36 13.59
CA ASP A 128 -5.77 -10.65 13.63
C ASP A 128 -5.10 -11.72 12.77
N GLY A 129 -4.22 -11.32 11.84
CA GLY A 129 -3.49 -12.21 10.95
C GLY A 129 -2.19 -11.62 10.47
N VAL A 130 -1.21 -12.48 10.22
CA VAL A 130 0.04 -12.15 9.51
C VAL A 130 -0.02 -12.78 8.13
N VAL A 131 0.46 -12.06 7.14
CA VAL A 131 0.69 -12.55 5.77
C VAL A 131 2.11 -12.15 5.41
N GLY A 132 2.95 -13.09 4.99
CA GLY A 132 4.35 -12.76 4.67
C GLY A 132 5.40 -13.87 4.67
N LYS A 133 5.04 -15.15 4.52
CA LYS A 133 6.03 -16.26 4.42
C LYS A 133 6.39 -16.69 2.99
N GLY A 134 5.74 -16.11 1.98
CA GLY A 134 6.06 -16.38 0.58
C GLY A 134 7.33 -15.64 0.14
N HIS A 135 8.21 -16.30 -0.59
CA HIS A 135 9.30 -15.63 -1.30
C HIS A 135 8.71 -14.71 -2.37
N MET A 136 8.62 -13.42 -2.08
CA MET A 136 8.25 -12.40 -3.05
C MET A 136 9.53 -11.84 -3.67
N VAL A 137 9.98 -12.39 -4.81
CA VAL A 137 11.00 -11.69 -5.62
C VAL A 137 10.33 -10.46 -6.22
N GLY A 138 10.71 -9.27 -5.74
CA GLY A 138 10.17 -8.00 -6.24
C GLY A 138 8.92 -7.46 -5.53
N GLY A 139 8.53 -8.03 -4.38
CA GLY A 139 7.45 -7.52 -3.54
C GLY A 139 7.82 -7.58 -2.06
N GLY A 140 7.54 -6.52 -1.31
CA GLY A 140 8.10 -6.28 0.02
C GLY A 140 7.67 -7.27 1.11
N THR A 141 8.54 -7.37 2.13
CA THR A 141 8.13 -7.43 3.54
C THR A 141 8.10 -6.02 4.09
#